data_AF-A0A660MGE7-F1
#
_entry.id   AF-A0A660MGE7-F1
#
_cell.length_a   1.000
_cell.length_b   1.000
_cell.length_c   1.000
_cell.angle_alpha   90.00
_cell.angle_beta   90.00
_cell.angle_gamma   90.00
#
_symmetry.space_group_name_H-M   'P 1'
#
loop_
_entity.id
_entity.type
_entity.pdbx_description
1 polymer ?
#
loop_
_entity_poly.entity_id
_entity_poly.type
_entity_poly.pdbx_seq_one_letter_code
_entity_poly.pdbx_strand_id
1 'polypeptide(L)'
;MFRTSLLTAALLAGMAQAGQWHALVVGANTYEDGRFDTLDGAVNDAQSLAAALKMQGVQPQVLLNDKVRYAAIRDWWQASIKQVKAGDTLFFSFAGHGVREAEHFPGTELANARADGAEAIDDGLDEVLLLPGYLDQGKASAERIVDQEILGWAQQATQKGARVFIVADACFAGGMTRSALSGRDYGDTLMKSRNGGANIIEPEDRTPRGTEASAKLRASDKAAFGHRLVYAVPFENEEKVVPEIVVDGKTHGALSYLMAQALAGQARNELGAPVQTLAQLRRFLREQSRKATESGQQVSLEGIDQENKNTPFLPQAANAAPAEKPAAATGRKAPALFAGKDCPKLTAAAGLFTLASAPQAADFRWQCDDGTIVRTGVVTVAYDIGDSAAVQAFFRQQALLRNIEVVRLPRFAANIRAVQARPGQEVTVFEEGDKVAIAFAAPKDFNTLIALNLPAGGGVQMINATHIDTLARLPQAQGEDAVDTLLGETTVAPPFGNDHLLLLAVHRDTLAQLPFLSAVVENGNLPQGSGGDELLLDLQALSGKQAALAIVPFTSVRTTGGH
;
A
#
# COMPACT_ATOMS: atom_id res chain seq x y z
N MET A 1 75.81 0.82 16.99
CA MET A 1 75.34 -0.19 16.02
C MET A 1 73.89 -0.53 16.37
N PHE A 2 72.97 -0.32 15.42
CA PHE A 2 71.66 -0.97 15.20
C PHE A 2 70.81 -1.40 16.43
N ARG A 3 69.53 -1.02 16.61
CA ARG A 3 68.43 -1.00 15.64
C ARG A 3 67.30 -0.07 16.10
N THR A 4 66.81 0.75 15.18
CA THR A 4 65.46 1.30 15.13
C THR A 4 64.46 0.16 14.93
N SER A 5 63.52 -0.04 15.85
CA SER A 5 62.34 -0.89 15.65
C SER A 5 61.13 0.00 15.41
N LEU A 6 60.64 0.00 14.16
CA LEU A 6 59.33 0.53 13.80
C LEU A 6 58.24 -0.34 14.47
N LEU A 7 57.43 0.28 15.33
CA LEU A 7 56.10 -0.19 15.64
C LEU A 7 55.11 0.52 14.70
N THR A 8 54.87 -0.07 13.53
CA THR A 8 53.71 0.28 12.70
C THR A 8 52.67 -0.81 12.95
N ALA A 9 51.92 -0.68 14.06
CA ALA A 9 50.77 -1.53 14.32
C ALA A 9 49.66 -1.17 13.31
N ALA A 10 49.30 -2.14 12.48
CA ALA A 10 48.29 -2.04 11.45
C ALA A 10 46.90 -1.74 12.05
N LEU A 11 46.46 -0.49 11.93
CA LEU A 11 45.04 -0.12 11.96
C LEU A 11 44.43 -0.38 10.58
N LEU A 12 44.27 -1.65 10.23
CA LEU A 12 43.30 -2.06 9.22
C LEU A 12 42.00 -2.38 9.97
N ALA A 13 41.32 -1.31 10.42
CA ALA A 13 39.91 -1.40 10.74
C ALA A 13 39.21 -1.92 9.48
N GLY A 14 38.65 -3.12 9.55
CA GLY A 14 37.89 -3.71 8.47
C GLY A 14 36.79 -2.75 8.05
N MET A 15 36.96 -2.11 6.90
CA MET A 15 35.82 -1.58 6.17
C MET A 15 34.96 -2.81 5.86
N ALA A 16 33.87 -2.97 6.60
CA ALA A 16 32.84 -3.94 6.26
C ALA A 16 32.45 -3.65 4.81
N GLN A 17 32.85 -4.53 3.90
CA GLN A 17 32.49 -4.41 2.49
C GLN A 17 30.97 -4.43 2.45
N ALA A 18 30.35 -3.38 1.92
CA ALA A 18 28.90 -3.34 1.78
C ALA A 18 28.45 -4.60 1.02
N GLY A 19 27.49 -5.33 1.59
CA GLY A 19 27.00 -6.58 1.00
C GLY A 19 26.44 -6.36 -0.40
N GLN A 20 26.68 -7.31 -1.30
CA GLN A 20 26.22 -7.24 -2.67
C GLN A 20 24.71 -7.48 -2.76
N TRP A 21 24.07 -6.85 -3.74
CA TRP A 21 22.66 -7.09 -4.05
C TRP A 21 22.57 -7.99 -5.28
N HIS A 22 21.87 -9.12 -5.13
CA HIS A 22 21.51 -10.03 -6.21
C HIS A 22 20.02 -9.88 -6.46
N ALA A 23 19.63 -9.41 -7.65
CA ALA A 23 18.24 -9.09 -7.93
C ALA A 23 17.68 -9.87 -9.14
N LEU A 24 16.47 -10.41 -8.97
CA LEU A 24 15.64 -10.95 -10.04
C LEU A 24 14.29 -10.23 -10.03
N VAL A 25 13.92 -9.70 -11.19
CA VAL A 25 12.69 -8.95 -11.41
C VAL A 25 11.88 -9.64 -12.50
N VAL A 26 10.66 -10.05 -12.17
CA VAL A 26 9.80 -10.88 -13.01
C VAL A 26 8.50 -10.15 -13.30
N GLY A 27 8.10 -10.09 -14.58
CA GLY A 27 6.83 -9.50 -15.02
C GLY A 27 6.14 -10.35 -16.09
N ALA A 28 4.93 -10.83 -15.81
CA ALA A 28 4.16 -11.69 -16.70
C ALA A 28 2.82 -11.04 -17.06
N ASN A 29 2.69 -10.59 -18.32
CA ASN A 29 1.43 -10.08 -18.86
C ASN A 29 0.62 -11.18 -19.57
N THR A 30 1.29 -12.07 -20.28
CA THR A 30 0.63 -13.01 -21.22
C THR A 30 0.77 -14.45 -20.75
N TYR A 31 -0.29 -15.23 -20.90
CA TYR A 31 -0.37 -16.63 -20.48
C TYR A 31 -0.76 -17.53 -21.67
N GLU A 32 -0.18 -18.73 -21.75
CA GLU A 32 -0.49 -19.71 -22.80
C GLU A 32 -1.89 -20.31 -22.61
N ASP A 33 -2.31 -20.50 -21.36
CA ASP A 33 -3.65 -20.95 -21.01
C ASP A 33 -4.66 -19.80 -21.13
N GLY A 34 -5.55 -19.91 -22.12
CA GLY A 34 -6.57 -18.91 -22.42
C GLY A 34 -7.67 -18.73 -21.36
N ARG A 35 -7.63 -19.49 -20.25
CA ARG A 35 -8.47 -19.24 -19.08
C ARG A 35 -8.02 -18.01 -18.28
N PHE A 36 -6.74 -17.66 -18.35
CA PHE A 36 -6.18 -16.51 -17.65
C PHE A 36 -6.11 -15.30 -18.56
N ASP A 37 -6.61 -14.18 -18.06
CA ASP A 37 -6.59 -12.93 -18.79
C ASP A 37 -5.16 -12.45 -19.07
N THR A 38 -4.99 -11.68 -20.13
CA THR A 38 -3.74 -10.95 -20.34
C THR A 38 -3.72 -9.72 -19.45
N LEU A 39 -2.65 -9.47 -18.69
CA LEU A 39 -2.44 -8.23 -17.92
C LEU A 39 -1.75 -7.15 -18.77
N ASP A 40 -1.84 -5.89 -18.37
CA ASP A 40 -1.20 -4.77 -19.07
C ASP A 40 -0.02 -4.17 -18.28
N GLY A 41 0.00 -4.30 -16.96
CA GLY A 41 0.94 -3.61 -16.07
C GLY A 41 2.12 -4.41 -15.55
N ALA A 42 2.07 -5.74 -15.49
CA ALA A 42 3.13 -6.54 -14.86
C ALA A 42 4.51 -6.40 -15.54
N VAL A 43 4.55 -6.26 -16.87
CA VAL A 43 5.79 -5.93 -17.60
C VAL A 43 6.30 -4.53 -17.27
N ASN A 44 5.40 -3.55 -17.13
CA ASN A 44 5.78 -2.18 -16.77
C ASN A 44 6.35 -2.13 -15.34
N ASP A 45 5.78 -2.90 -14.41
CA ASP A 45 6.26 -3.05 -13.04
C ASP A 45 7.70 -3.58 -13.00
N ALA A 46 7.95 -4.67 -13.71
CA ALA A 46 9.27 -5.26 -13.81
C ALA A 46 10.30 -4.27 -14.40
N GLN A 47 9.91 -3.49 -15.41
CA GLN A 47 10.78 -2.48 -16.00
C GLN A 47 11.08 -1.33 -15.02
N SER A 48 10.07 -0.84 -14.30
CA SER A 48 10.20 0.23 -13.30
C SER A 48 11.12 -0.19 -12.14
N LEU A 49 10.90 -1.38 -11.57
CA LEU A 49 11.77 -1.92 -10.51
C LEU A 49 13.20 -2.13 -11.00
N ALA A 50 13.38 -2.66 -12.21
CA ALA A 50 14.71 -2.86 -12.78
C ALA A 50 15.45 -1.52 -13.00
N ALA A 51 14.76 -0.48 -13.45
CA ALA A 51 15.32 0.86 -13.59
C ALA A 51 15.70 1.44 -12.22
N ALA A 52 14.83 1.29 -11.22
CA ALA A 52 15.08 1.76 -9.85
C ALA A 52 16.30 1.08 -9.21
N LEU A 53 16.42 -0.24 -9.34
CA LEU A 53 17.57 -1.01 -8.86
C LEU A 53 18.88 -0.57 -9.54
N LYS A 54 18.85 -0.31 -10.86
CA LYS A 54 20.01 0.21 -11.60
C LYS A 54 20.47 1.58 -11.11
N MET A 55 19.54 2.46 -10.73
CA MET A 55 19.86 3.75 -10.12
C MET A 55 20.59 3.59 -8.77
N GLN A 56 20.38 2.47 -8.08
CA GLN A 56 21.09 2.11 -6.86
C GLN A 56 22.38 1.30 -7.10
N GLY A 57 22.83 1.18 -8.36
CA GLY A 57 24.02 0.43 -8.73
C GLY A 57 23.84 -1.10 -8.75
N VAL A 58 22.61 -1.59 -8.62
CA VAL A 58 22.28 -3.02 -8.68
C VAL A 58 21.98 -3.41 -10.13
N GLN A 59 22.52 -4.53 -10.59
CA GLN A 59 22.23 -5.07 -11.93
C GLN A 59 21.25 -6.24 -11.81
N PRO A 60 19.93 -6.00 -11.97
CA PRO A 60 18.95 -7.07 -11.87
C PRO A 60 18.94 -7.95 -13.12
N GLN A 61 18.74 -9.25 -12.93
CA GLN A 61 18.22 -10.12 -13.97
C GLN A 61 16.73 -9.82 -14.16
N VAL A 62 16.28 -9.73 -15.42
CA VAL A 62 14.88 -9.42 -15.75
C VAL A 62 14.29 -10.53 -16.60
N LEU A 63 13.16 -11.09 -16.17
CA LEU A 63 12.39 -12.09 -16.92
C LEU A 63 11.02 -11.51 -17.24
N LEU A 64 10.65 -11.53 -18.52
CA LEU A 64 9.37 -10.99 -19.01
C LEU A 64 8.63 -12.03 -19.85
N ASN A 65 7.31 -12.14 -19.65
CA ASN A 65 6.40 -12.99 -20.43
C ASN A 65 6.96 -14.41 -20.69
N ASP A 66 7.18 -14.79 -21.94
CA ASP A 66 7.62 -16.11 -22.38
C ASP A 66 8.92 -16.61 -21.72
N LYS A 67 9.75 -15.68 -21.22
CA LYS A 67 10.99 -15.98 -20.48
C LYS A 67 10.77 -16.26 -19.01
N VAL A 68 9.58 -15.98 -18.49
CA VAL A 68 9.16 -16.31 -17.13
C VAL A 68 8.83 -17.79 -17.11
N ARG A 69 9.85 -18.59 -16.79
CA ARG A 69 9.77 -20.05 -16.72
C ARG A 69 10.23 -20.54 -15.37
N TYR A 70 9.61 -21.60 -14.85
CA TYR A 70 9.91 -22.18 -13.55
C TYR A 70 11.40 -22.50 -13.42
N ALA A 71 11.98 -23.15 -14.43
CA ALA A 71 13.39 -23.48 -14.46
C ALA A 71 14.29 -22.23 -14.33
N ALA A 72 13.97 -21.15 -15.03
CA ALA A 72 14.77 -19.92 -15.00
C ALA A 72 14.75 -19.25 -13.62
N ILE A 73 13.59 -19.24 -12.94
CA ILE A 73 13.44 -18.65 -11.60
C ILE A 73 14.12 -19.53 -10.55
N ARG A 74 13.86 -20.85 -10.59
CA ARG A 74 14.49 -21.83 -9.68
C ARG A 74 16.01 -21.78 -9.80
N ASP A 75 16.54 -21.79 -11.03
CA ASP A 75 17.98 -21.80 -11.26
C ASP A 75 18.63 -20.48 -10.77
N TRP A 76 17.93 -19.36 -10.88
CA TRP A 76 18.39 -18.09 -10.29
C TRP A 76 18.46 -18.16 -8.76
N TRP A 77 17.42 -18.68 -8.09
CA TRP A 77 17.42 -18.85 -6.64
C TRP A 77 18.55 -19.77 -6.20
N GLN A 78 18.71 -20.94 -6.83
CA GLN A 78 19.78 -21.89 -6.52
C GLN A 78 21.17 -21.29 -6.72
N ALA A 79 21.40 -20.58 -7.82
CA ALA A 79 22.66 -19.90 -8.08
C ALA A 79 22.94 -18.80 -7.05
N SER A 80 21.93 -17.99 -6.72
CA SER A 80 22.04 -16.90 -5.75
C SER A 80 22.31 -17.43 -4.34
N ILE A 81 21.56 -18.43 -3.88
CA ILE A 81 21.77 -19.10 -2.58
C ILE A 81 23.18 -19.69 -2.51
N LYS A 82 23.71 -20.25 -3.60
CA LYS A 82 25.06 -20.81 -3.63
C LYS A 82 26.14 -19.72 -3.47
N GLN A 83 25.92 -18.53 -4.00
CA GLN A 83 26.91 -17.45 -4.07
C GLN A 83 26.84 -16.47 -2.89
N VAL A 84 25.65 -16.33 -2.29
CA VAL A 84 25.38 -15.31 -1.27
C VAL A 84 26.24 -15.49 -0.02
N LYS A 85 26.65 -14.36 0.55
CA LYS A 85 27.41 -14.26 1.80
C LYS A 85 26.61 -13.50 2.85
N ALA A 86 27.05 -13.63 4.11
CA ALA A 86 26.48 -12.84 5.19
C ALA A 86 26.59 -11.34 4.89
N GLY A 87 25.48 -10.62 5.02
CA GLY A 87 25.38 -9.19 4.72
C GLY A 87 24.92 -8.86 3.29
N ASP A 88 24.97 -9.81 2.35
CA ASP A 88 24.40 -9.63 1.01
C ASP A 88 22.87 -9.52 1.07
N THR A 89 22.26 -8.97 0.02
CA THR A 89 20.81 -8.88 -0.14
C THR A 89 20.37 -9.63 -1.40
N LEU A 90 19.38 -10.52 -1.28
CA LEU A 90 18.64 -11.08 -2.40
C LEU A 90 17.34 -10.31 -2.55
N PHE A 91 17.09 -9.78 -3.74
CA PHE A 91 15.85 -9.08 -4.07
C PHE A 91 15.12 -9.87 -5.16
N PHE A 92 13.96 -10.40 -4.84
CA PHE A 92 13.10 -11.11 -5.79
C PHE A 92 11.78 -10.34 -5.92
N SER A 93 11.38 -9.99 -7.13
CA SER A 93 10.05 -9.45 -7.38
C SER A 93 9.31 -10.20 -8.45
N PHE A 94 8.01 -10.38 -8.24
CA PHE A 94 7.09 -10.98 -9.21
C PHE A 94 5.85 -10.11 -9.35
N ALA A 95 5.51 -9.77 -10.59
CA ALA A 95 4.27 -9.15 -10.99
C ALA A 95 3.57 -10.06 -12.02
N GLY A 96 2.31 -10.41 -11.78
CA GLY A 96 1.56 -11.34 -12.62
C GLY A 96 0.33 -11.89 -11.91
N HIS A 97 -0.24 -12.96 -12.45
CA HIS A 97 -1.33 -13.71 -11.81
C HIS A 97 -0.85 -14.54 -10.62
N GLY A 98 -1.67 -14.53 -9.58
CA GLY A 98 -1.63 -15.53 -8.53
C GLY A 98 -2.92 -16.35 -8.52
N VAL A 99 -2.80 -17.62 -8.15
CA VAL A 99 -3.87 -18.61 -8.08
C VAL A 99 -3.67 -19.48 -6.83
N ARG A 100 -4.56 -20.45 -6.61
CA ARG A 100 -4.44 -21.46 -5.56
C ARG A 100 -4.46 -22.87 -6.14
N GLU A 101 -3.90 -23.83 -5.42
CA GLU A 101 -3.99 -25.26 -5.76
C GLU A 101 -4.14 -26.12 -4.51
N ALA A 102 -4.48 -27.40 -4.67
CA ALA A 102 -4.61 -28.29 -3.53
C ALA A 102 -3.30 -28.41 -2.76
N GLU A 103 -3.37 -28.27 -1.43
CA GLU A 103 -2.21 -28.28 -0.55
C GLU A 103 -1.30 -29.50 -0.76
N HIS A 104 -0.01 -29.24 -0.94
CA HIS A 104 1.02 -30.26 -1.13
C HIS A 104 1.38 -31.02 0.15
N PHE A 105 1.17 -30.42 1.32
CA PHE A 105 1.45 -30.99 2.64
C PHE A 105 0.24 -30.93 3.56
N PRO A 106 -0.75 -31.85 3.40
CA PRO A 106 -2.06 -31.73 4.05
C PRO A 106 -2.05 -31.36 5.53
N GLY A 107 -2.77 -30.29 5.87
CA GLY A 107 -3.01 -29.78 7.22
C GLY A 107 -1.99 -28.75 7.71
N THR A 108 -1.01 -28.37 6.90
CA THR A 108 -0.08 -27.28 7.21
C THR A 108 -0.73 -25.91 7.10
N GLU A 109 -1.60 -25.70 6.11
CA GLU A 109 -2.34 -24.45 5.91
C GLU A 109 -3.21 -24.13 7.13
N LEU A 110 -4.02 -25.10 7.57
CA LEU A 110 -4.86 -24.97 8.76
C LEU A 110 -4.04 -24.77 10.04
N ALA A 111 -2.88 -25.43 10.15
CA ALA A 111 -2.02 -25.28 11.32
C ALA A 111 -1.41 -23.87 11.38
N ASN A 112 -0.96 -23.36 10.24
CA ASN A 112 -0.42 -22.02 10.10
C ASN A 112 -1.49 -20.95 10.37
N ALA A 113 -2.68 -21.06 9.75
CA ALA A 113 -3.81 -20.15 9.97
C ALA A 113 -4.17 -20.05 11.46
N ARG A 114 -4.22 -21.17 12.18
CA ARG A 114 -4.43 -21.19 13.64
C ARG A 114 -3.29 -20.54 14.41
N ALA A 115 -2.04 -20.75 13.99
CA ALA A 115 -0.88 -20.14 14.61
C ALA A 115 -0.83 -18.61 14.39
N ASP A 116 -1.49 -18.11 13.35
CA ASP A 116 -1.71 -16.68 13.09
C ASP A 116 -2.99 -16.13 13.77
N GLY A 117 -3.69 -16.96 14.55
CA GLY A 117 -4.86 -16.54 15.33
C GLY A 117 -6.17 -16.48 14.52
N ALA A 118 -6.21 -17.10 13.33
CA ALA A 118 -7.45 -17.25 12.57
C ALA A 118 -8.41 -18.21 13.31
N GLU A 119 -9.68 -17.80 13.41
CA GLU A 119 -10.76 -18.63 13.96
C GLU A 119 -11.49 -19.44 12.87
N ALA A 120 -11.13 -19.24 11.59
CA ALA A 120 -11.81 -19.80 10.43
C ALA A 120 -11.33 -21.22 10.07
N ILE A 121 -12.15 -21.88 9.25
CA ILE A 121 -11.82 -23.11 8.52
C ILE A 121 -10.95 -22.69 7.34
N ASP A 122 -9.72 -23.17 7.31
CA ASP A 122 -8.82 -23.04 6.16
C ASP A 122 -9.35 -23.83 4.94
N ASP A 123 -9.14 -23.28 3.74
CA ASP A 123 -9.60 -23.87 2.48
C ASP A 123 -8.72 -25.05 2.03
N GLY A 124 -7.55 -25.25 2.68
CA GLY A 124 -6.63 -26.36 2.40
C GLY A 124 -5.96 -26.22 1.04
N LEU A 125 -5.69 -24.98 0.63
CA LEU A 125 -5.07 -24.65 -0.64
C LEU A 125 -3.75 -23.92 -0.46
N ASP A 126 -2.77 -24.27 -1.28
CA ASP A 126 -1.50 -23.53 -1.37
C ASP A 126 -1.64 -22.33 -2.31
N GLU A 127 -0.98 -21.22 -1.98
CA GLU A 127 -0.84 -20.08 -2.88
C GLU A 127 0.25 -20.28 -3.94
N VAL A 128 -0.07 -19.83 -5.15
CA VAL A 128 0.73 -20.10 -6.33
C VAL A 128 0.95 -18.83 -7.15
N LEU A 129 2.21 -18.57 -7.50
CA LEU A 129 2.56 -17.63 -8.56
C LEU A 129 2.48 -18.35 -9.92
N LEU A 130 1.52 -17.95 -10.75
CA LEU A 130 1.28 -18.58 -12.04
C LEU A 130 2.27 -18.07 -13.09
N LEU A 131 2.93 -18.97 -13.82
CA LEU A 131 3.87 -18.57 -14.86
C LEU A 131 3.24 -18.68 -16.26
N PRO A 132 3.65 -17.84 -17.23
CA PRO A 132 3.11 -17.81 -18.59
C PRO A 132 2.98 -19.14 -19.31
N GLY A 133 3.88 -20.09 -19.05
CA GLY A 133 3.88 -21.41 -19.68
C GLY A 133 2.95 -22.45 -19.08
N TYR A 134 2.15 -22.08 -18.07
CA TYR A 134 1.28 -23.02 -17.37
C TYR A 134 0.16 -23.56 -18.25
N LEU A 135 -0.10 -24.87 -18.12
CA LEU A 135 -1.30 -25.57 -18.57
C LEU A 135 -1.58 -26.68 -17.56
N ASP A 136 -2.84 -27.03 -17.27
CA ASP A 136 -3.14 -28.10 -16.30
C ASP A 136 -2.51 -29.46 -16.65
N GLN A 137 -2.14 -29.69 -17.92
CA GLN A 137 -1.71 -31.00 -18.41
C GLN A 137 -0.25 -31.02 -18.86
N GLY A 138 0.36 -32.20 -18.76
CA GLY A 138 1.71 -32.50 -19.19
C GLY A 138 2.78 -31.71 -18.43
N LYS A 139 3.96 -31.57 -19.05
CA LYS A 139 5.10 -30.87 -18.44
C LYS A 139 4.83 -29.39 -18.15
N ALA A 140 3.89 -28.78 -18.87
CA ALA A 140 3.51 -27.39 -18.69
C ALA A 140 2.80 -27.14 -17.34
N SER A 141 2.21 -28.17 -16.73
CA SER A 141 1.62 -28.05 -15.39
C SER A 141 2.65 -27.67 -14.32
N ALA A 142 3.93 -27.93 -14.55
CA ALA A 142 5.03 -27.53 -13.67
C ALA A 142 5.38 -26.03 -13.72
N GLU A 143 4.82 -25.24 -14.64
CA GLU A 143 5.14 -23.81 -14.84
C GLU A 143 4.39 -22.92 -13.83
N ARG A 144 4.68 -23.13 -12.55
CA ARG A 144 4.10 -22.43 -11.41
C ARG A 144 5.08 -22.46 -10.23
N ILE A 145 4.95 -21.55 -9.29
CA ILE A 145 5.77 -21.54 -8.06
C ILE A 145 4.85 -21.51 -6.86
N VAL A 146 5.01 -22.46 -5.96
CA VAL A 146 4.21 -22.55 -4.73
C VAL A 146 4.92 -21.81 -3.59
N ASP A 147 4.17 -21.19 -2.69
CA ASP A 147 4.67 -20.38 -1.58
C ASP A 147 5.77 -21.07 -0.75
N GLN A 148 5.64 -22.38 -0.48
CA GLN A 148 6.60 -23.14 0.28
C GLN A 148 7.98 -23.24 -0.39
N GLU A 149 8.05 -23.18 -1.72
CA GLU A 149 9.32 -23.12 -2.44
C GLU A 149 10.01 -21.78 -2.17
N ILE A 150 9.27 -20.68 -2.25
CA ILE A 150 9.78 -19.32 -2.05
C ILE A 150 10.26 -19.17 -0.60
N LEU A 151 9.46 -19.58 0.38
CA LEU A 151 9.83 -19.52 1.80
C LEU A 151 11.01 -20.43 2.10
N GLY A 152 11.07 -21.63 1.50
CA GLY A 152 12.20 -22.53 1.62
C GLY A 152 13.50 -21.96 1.04
N TRP A 153 13.45 -21.29 -0.12
CA TRP A 153 14.60 -20.62 -0.72
C TRP A 153 15.03 -19.40 0.10
N ALA A 154 14.09 -18.61 0.60
CA ALA A 154 14.35 -17.49 1.48
C ALA A 154 15.04 -17.94 2.76
N GLN A 155 14.54 -18.99 3.43
CA GLN A 155 15.14 -19.52 4.64
C GLN A 155 16.59 -19.99 4.41
N GLN A 156 16.86 -20.69 3.31
CA GLN A 156 18.22 -21.12 2.97
C GLN A 156 19.18 -19.94 2.79
N ALA A 157 18.72 -18.85 2.18
CA ALA A 157 19.53 -17.64 2.03
C ALA A 157 19.74 -16.92 3.37
N THR A 158 18.69 -16.76 4.19
CA THR A 158 18.79 -16.05 5.47
C THR A 158 19.62 -16.81 6.50
N GLN A 159 19.62 -18.15 6.47
CA GLN A 159 20.53 -18.99 7.26
C GLN A 159 22.01 -18.76 6.94
N LYS A 160 22.34 -18.29 5.73
CA LYS A 160 23.70 -17.85 5.35
C LYS A 160 24.01 -16.42 5.79
N GLY A 161 23.09 -15.77 6.49
CA GLY A 161 23.22 -14.39 6.97
C GLY A 161 22.87 -13.34 5.92
N ALA A 162 22.30 -13.73 4.78
CA ALA A 162 21.82 -12.80 3.77
C ALA A 162 20.47 -12.19 4.18
N ARG A 163 20.19 -10.98 3.71
CA ARG A 163 18.85 -10.41 3.74
C ARG A 163 18.09 -10.81 2.48
N VAL A 164 16.81 -11.09 2.62
CA VAL A 164 15.93 -11.43 1.49
C VAL A 164 14.77 -10.44 1.45
N PHE A 165 14.59 -9.79 0.31
CA PHE A 165 13.38 -9.04 -0.02
C PHE A 165 12.59 -9.80 -1.07
N ILE A 166 11.32 -10.05 -0.77
CA ILE A 166 10.35 -10.57 -1.73
C ILE A 166 9.29 -9.50 -1.95
N VAL A 167 8.98 -9.19 -3.20
CA VAL A 167 7.92 -8.25 -3.61
C VAL A 167 6.99 -8.99 -4.56
N ALA A 168 5.84 -9.43 -4.07
CA ALA A 168 4.88 -10.22 -4.83
C ALA A 168 3.63 -9.39 -5.10
N ASP A 169 3.53 -8.82 -6.30
CA ASP A 169 2.43 -7.99 -6.77
C ASP A 169 1.46 -8.83 -7.62
N ALA A 170 0.79 -9.76 -6.94
CA ALA A 170 -0.13 -10.75 -7.49
C ALA A 170 -1.28 -11.00 -6.51
N CYS A 171 -2.44 -11.48 -7.00
CA CYS A 171 -3.53 -11.94 -6.12
C CYS A 171 -3.10 -13.16 -5.31
N PHE A 172 -3.75 -13.41 -4.17
CA PHE A 172 -3.42 -14.50 -3.22
C PHE A 172 -1.99 -14.46 -2.65
N ALA A 173 -1.08 -13.60 -3.14
CA ALA A 173 0.25 -13.46 -2.57
C ALA A 173 0.26 -13.07 -1.08
N GLY A 174 -0.85 -12.50 -0.59
CA GLY A 174 -1.10 -12.24 0.83
C GLY A 174 -1.14 -13.50 1.71
N GLY A 175 -1.54 -14.66 1.18
CA GLY A 175 -1.48 -15.95 1.89
C GLY A 175 -0.07 -16.50 2.07
N MET A 176 0.87 -15.98 1.28
CA MET A 176 2.30 -16.17 1.54
C MET A 176 2.82 -15.32 2.72
N THR A 177 2.02 -14.38 3.23
CA THR A 177 2.32 -13.46 4.37
C THR A 177 1.39 -13.56 5.59
N ARG A 178 0.15 -14.02 5.39
CA ARG A 178 -0.95 -14.41 6.32
C ARG A 178 -1.41 -13.37 7.35
N SER A 179 -2.57 -12.74 7.08
CA SER A 179 -3.48 -12.16 8.09
C SER A 179 -4.94 -12.18 7.58
N ALA A 180 -5.85 -12.73 8.38
CA ALA A 180 -7.26 -12.88 8.03
C ALA A 180 -8.09 -11.61 8.29
N LEU A 181 -8.92 -11.20 7.32
CA LEU A 181 -10.34 -10.77 7.45
C LEU A 181 -10.83 -9.81 6.34
N SER A 182 -12.09 -10.03 5.96
CA SER A 182 -12.99 -9.24 5.09
C SER A 182 -12.85 -9.43 3.58
N GLY A 183 -13.57 -10.44 3.09
CA GLY A 183 -14.05 -10.51 1.72
C GLY A 183 -15.06 -9.39 1.44
N ARG A 184 -14.77 -8.58 0.43
CA ARG A 184 -15.74 -7.88 -0.40
C ARG A 184 -15.05 -7.53 -1.72
N ASP A 185 -15.70 -7.92 -2.81
CA ASP A 185 -15.33 -7.51 -4.16
C ASP A 185 -15.83 -6.08 -4.37
N TYR A 186 -14.90 -5.14 -4.57
CA TYR A 186 -15.18 -3.73 -4.81
C TYR A 186 -14.55 -3.30 -6.15
N GLY A 187 -14.63 -4.15 -7.18
CA GLY A 187 -13.92 -3.95 -8.43
C GLY A 187 -14.74 -3.32 -9.57
N ASP A 188 -14.14 -2.31 -10.20
CA ASP A 188 -14.42 -1.90 -11.58
C ASP A 188 -14.24 -3.08 -12.56
N THR A 189 -15.33 -3.58 -13.16
CA THR A 189 -15.30 -4.71 -14.11
C THR A 189 -14.57 -4.44 -15.42
N LEU A 190 -14.13 -3.20 -15.68
CA LEU A 190 -13.39 -2.83 -16.89
C LEU A 190 -11.87 -2.97 -16.75
N MET A 191 -11.36 -3.19 -15.53
CA MET A 191 -9.93 -3.33 -15.29
C MET A 191 -9.55 -4.78 -15.07
N LYS A 192 -8.44 -5.17 -15.69
CA LYS A 192 -7.88 -6.50 -15.50
C LYS A 192 -7.41 -6.62 -14.07
N SER A 193 -7.78 -7.74 -13.48
CA SER A 193 -7.33 -8.08 -12.14
C SER A 193 -6.19 -9.06 -12.23
N ARG A 194 -5.31 -9.07 -11.23
CA ARG A 194 -4.23 -10.07 -11.14
C ARG A 194 -4.71 -11.43 -10.65
N ASN A 195 -6.02 -11.67 -10.73
CA ASN A 195 -6.67 -12.94 -10.57
C ASN A 195 -7.20 -13.38 -11.95
N GLY A 196 -6.62 -14.42 -12.54
CA GLY A 196 -6.85 -14.74 -13.96
C GLY A 196 -8.12 -15.56 -14.23
N GLY A 197 -9.27 -15.14 -13.70
CA GLY A 197 -10.59 -15.74 -13.98
C GLY A 197 -10.84 -17.14 -13.38
N ALA A 198 -9.81 -17.99 -13.27
CA ALA A 198 -9.80 -19.23 -12.49
C ALA A 198 -8.92 -19.05 -11.24
N ASN A 199 -9.54 -19.11 -10.06
CA ASN A 199 -8.85 -18.83 -8.79
C ASN A 199 -8.19 -20.08 -8.20
N ILE A 200 -8.55 -21.26 -8.71
CA ILE A 200 -8.04 -22.57 -8.29
C ILE A 200 -7.67 -23.32 -9.57
N ILE A 201 -6.47 -23.90 -9.59
CA ILE A 201 -5.96 -24.73 -10.68
C ILE A 201 -5.88 -26.20 -10.28
N GLU A 202 -5.93 -27.10 -11.25
CA GLU A 202 -5.84 -28.56 -11.03
C GLU A 202 -4.70 -29.16 -11.86
N PRO A 203 -3.43 -28.94 -11.47
CA PRO A 203 -2.29 -29.43 -12.24
C PRO A 203 -2.21 -30.97 -12.24
N GLU A 204 -1.82 -31.54 -13.38
CA GLU A 204 -1.46 -32.95 -13.53
C GLU A 204 -0.17 -33.26 -12.75
N ASP A 205 0.81 -32.36 -12.77
CA ASP A 205 1.99 -32.46 -11.91
C ASP A 205 1.64 -32.14 -10.46
N ARG A 206 1.45 -33.20 -9.67
CA ARG A 206 1.22 -33.18 -8.22
C ARG A 206 2.48 -33.49 -7.42
N THR A 207 3.66 -33.37 -8.01
CA THR A 207 4.92 -33.55 -7.29
C THR A 207 4.99 -32.49 -6.18
N PRO A 208 5.10 -32.87 -4.89
CA PRO A 208 5.15 -31.91 -3.81
C PRO A 208 6.27 -30.89 -4.03
N ARG A 209 5.91 -29.61 -3.96
CA ARG A 209 6.82 -28.48 -4.14
C ARG A 209 7.24 -27.93 -2.78
N GLY A 210 8.53 -27.72 -2.58
CA GLY A 210 9.08 -27.41 -1.26
C GLY A 210 9.31 -28.66 -0.39
N THR A 211 9.15 -28.50 0.92
CA THR A 211 9.40 -29.54 1.93
C THR A 211 8.38 -29.41 3.06
N GLU A 212 8.17 -30.47 3.82
CA GLU A 212 7.29 -30.42 5.01
C GLU A 212 7.77 -29.38 6.04
N ALA A 213 9.08 -29.11 6.10
CA ALA A 213 9.64 -28.06 6.96
C ALA A 213 9.31 -26.66 6.43
N SER A 214 9.41 -26.45 5.11
CA SER A 214 9.09 -25.16 4.50
C SER A 214 7.59 -24.87 4.46
N ALA A 215 6.74 -25.90 4.44
CA ALA A 215 5.29 -25.76 4.56
C ALA A 215 4.81 -25.26 5.92
N LYS A 216 5.64 -25.39 6.95
CA LYS A 216 5.37 -24.84 8.29
C LYS A 216 5.93 -23.43 8.47
N LEU A 217 6.59 -22.87 7.45
CA LEU A 217 7.11 -21.51 7.51
C LEU A 217 5.98 -20.53 7.25
N ARG A 218 6.02 -19.43 7.99
CA ARG A 218 5.16 -18.26 7.76
C ARG A 218 6.08 -17.07 7.60
N ALA A 219 5.86 -16.20 6.62
CA ALA A 219 6.71 -15.00 6.48
C ALA A 219 6.67 -14.10 7.74
N SER A 220 5.60 -14.20 8.52
CA SER A 220 5.43 -13.57 9.84
C SER A 220 6.35 -14.16 10.93
N ASP A 221 6.88 -15.37 10.77
CA ASP A 221 7.82 -16.01 11.70
C ASP A 221 9.25 -15.47 11.52
N LYS A 222 9.48 -14.29 12.10
CA LYS A 222 10.73 -13.54 11.98
C LYS A 222 11.94 -14.34 12.47
N ALA A 223 11.77 -15.15 13.51
CA ALA A 223 12.84 -15.97 14.08
C ALA A 223 13.28 -17.07 13.11
N ALA A 224 12.35 -17.69 12.38
CA ALA A 224 12.66 -18.70 11.37
C ALA A 224 13.55 -18.18 10.23
N PHE A 225 13.58 -16.85 10.01
CA PHE A 225 14.42 -16.17 9.04
C PHE A 225 15.53 -15.32 9.68
N GLY A 226 15.74 -15.43 11.00
CA GLY A 226 16.72 -14.63 11.73
C GLY A 226 16.56 -13.12 11.50
N HIS A 227 15.31 -12.63 11.43
CA HIS A 227 14.95 -11.22 11.23
C HIS A 227 15.45 -10.61 9.91
N ARG A 228 15.71 -11.46 8.90
CA ARG A 228 16.33 -11.08 7.62
C ARG A 228 15.42 -11.25 6.40
N LEU A 229 14.20 -11.76 6.57
CA LEU A 229 13.19 -11.77 5.51
C LEU A 229 12.34 -10.50 5.61
N VAL A 230 12.16 -9.83 4.48
CA VAL A 230 11.17 -8.77 4.28
C VAL A 230 10.28 -9.20 3.12
N TYR A 231 8.97 -9.24 3.33
CA TYR A 231 8.02 -9.73 2.34
C TYR A 231 6.93 -8.68 2.09
N ALA A 232 6.81 -8.20 0.85
CA ALA A 232 5.86 -7.17 0.45
C ALA A 232 4.74 -7.76 -0.42
N VAL A 233 3.49 -7.43 -0.08
CA VAL A 233 2.27 -7.89 -0.78
C VAL A 233 1.25 -6.75 -0.92
N PRO A 234 0.37 -6.77 -1.92
CA PRO A 234 -0.66 -5.74 -2.13
C PRO A 234 -1.78 -5.75 -1.09
N PHE A 235 -1.97 -6.87 -0.39
CA PHE A 235 -2.90 -7.05 0.74
C PHE A 235 -2.36 -8.08 1.71
N GLU A 236 -2.66 -7.93 3.00
CA GLU A 236 -2.48 -9.02 3.97
C GLU A 236 -3.53 -10.13 3.82
N ASN A 237 -4.72 -9.78 3.32
CA ASN A 237 -5.84 -10.70 3.14
C ASN A 237 -5.76 -11.47 1.81
N GLU A 238 -5.97 -12.78 1.92
CA GLU A 238 -5.90 -13.82 0.89
C GLU A 238 -7.04 -13.74 -0.14
N GLU A 239 -8.22 -13.24 0.23
CA GLU A 239 -9.40 -13.26 -0.65
C GLU A 239 -9.50 -12.04 -1.58
N LYS A 240 -8.60 -11.07 -1.46
CA LYS A 240 -8.73 -9.79 -2.17
C LYS A 240 -8.09 -9.82 -3.56
N VAL A 241 -8.85 -9.28 -4.50
CA VAL A 241 -8.43 -9.09 -5.88
C VAL A 241 -7.56 -7.84 -5.97
N VAL A 242 -6.43 -7.94 -6.69
CA VAL A 242 -5.46 -6.86 -6.93
C VAL A 242 -5.72 -6.27 -8.31
N PRO A 243 -6.43 -5.12 -8.42
CA PRO A 243 -6.59 -4.43 -9.69
C PRO A 243 -5.28 -3.78 -10.15
N GLU A 244 -5.10 -3.64 -11.46
CA GLU A 244 -4.05 -2.76 -11.97
C GLU A 244 -4.46 -1.28 -11.85
N ILE A 245 -3.52 -0.41 -11.50
CA ILE A 245 -3.70 1.04 -11.45
C ILE A 245 -3.15 1.69 -12.72
N VAL A 246 -3.71 2.84 -13.10
CA VAL A 246 -3.17 3.66 -14.19
C VAL A 246 -2.44 4.87 -13.63
N VAL A 247 -1.17 5.01 -13.98
CA VAL A 247 -0.33 6.15 -13.61
C VAL A 247 0.34 6.70 -14.86
N ASP A 248 0.17 8.00 -15.12
CA ASP A 248 0.71 8.70 -16.30
C ASP A 248 0.39 7.98 -17.64
N GLY A 249 -0.81 7.40 -17.72
CA GLY A 249 -1.29 6.67 -18.90
C GLY A 249 -0.69 5.27 -19.09
N LYS A 250 0.05 4.75 -18.09
CA LYS A 250 0.57 3.38 -18.08
C LYS A 250 -0.04 2.58 -16.95
N THR A 251 -0.30 1.31 -17.21
CA THR A 251 -0.84 0.37 -16.24
C THR A 251 0.28 -0.20 -15.37
N HIS A 252 0.04 -0.34 -14.07
CA HIS A 252 0.98 -0.80 -13.05
C HIS A 252 0.26 -1.56 -11.94
N GLY A 253 1.00 -2.38 -11.18
CA GLY A 253 0.60 -2.81 -9.84
C GLY A 253 0.98 -1.74 -8.80
N ALA A 254 0.11 -1.48 -7.83
CA ALA A 254 0.34 -0.39 -6.87
C ALA A 254 1.58 -0.64 -5.99
N LEU A 255 1.76 -1.88 -5.53
CA LEU A 255 2.94 -2.29 -4.75
C LEU A 255 4.23 -2.05 -5.56
N SER A 256 4.30 -2.57 -6.77
CA SER A 256 5.51 -2.49 -7.60
C SER A 256 5.85 -1.06 -7.96
N TYR A 257 4.84 -0.25 -8.29
CA TYR A 257 5.00 1.17 -8.60
C TYR A 257 5.59 1.94 -7.40
N LEU A 258 5.02 1.77 -6.21
CA LEU A 258 5.48 2.46 -5.00
C LEU A 258 6.86 1.96 -4.54
N MET A 259 7.12 0.65 -4.64
CA MET A 259 8.44 0.07 -4.36
C MET A 259 9.49 0.61 -5.32
N ALA A 260 9.17 0.77 -6.60
CA ALA A 260 10.08 1.37 -7.58
C ALA A 260 10.40 2.84 -7.22
N GLN A 261 9.42 3.64 -6.80
CA GLN A 261 9.68 5.00 -6.30
C GLN A 261 10.59 5.00 -5.07
N ALA A 262 10.35 4.09 -4.13
CA ALA A 262 11.21 3.94 -2.96
C ALA A 262 12.64 3.62 -3.39
N LEU A 263 12.85 2.55 -4.15
CA LEU A 263 14.15 2.13 -4.65
C LEU A 263 14.84 3.22 -5.50
N ALA A 264 14.09 4.08 -6.19
CA ALA A 264 14.62 5.23 -6.92
C ALA A 264 15.09 6.38 -6.02
N GLY A 265 14.90 6.29 -4.70
CA GLY A 265 15.19 7.36 -3.73
C GLY A 265 14.16 8.50 -3.76
N GLN A 266 12.97 8.27 -4.33
CA GLN A 266 11.90 9.27 -4.46
C GLN A 266 10.92 9.24 -3.29
N ALA A 267 10.87 8.14 -2.53
CA ALA A 267 10.01 8.03 -1.36
C ALA A 267 10.34 9.07 -0.27
N ARG A 268 9.28 9.66 0.30
CA ARG A 268 9.35 10.64 1.39
C ARG A 268 8.41 10.22 2.51
N ASN A 269 8.82 10.43 3.76
CA ASN A 269 7.93 10.27 4.92
C ASN A 269 7.01 11.49 5.08
N GLU A 270 6.14 11.47 6.10
CA GLU A 270 5.19 12.58 6.36
C GLU A 270 5.86 13.95 6.47
N LEU A 271 7.10 13.98 6.94
CA LEU A 271 7.88 15.21 7.16
C LEU A 271 8.59 15.69 5.89
N GLY A 272 8.41 15.00 4.75
CA GLY A 272 9.09 15.29 3.50
C GLY A 272 10.56 14.88 3.48
N ALA A 273 11.03 14.10 4.46
CA ALA A 273 12.40 13.58 4.50
C ALA A 273 12.50 12.27 3.70
N PRO A 274 13.66 11.96 3.09
CA PRO A 274 13.87 10.68 2.40
C PRO A 274 13.59 9.49 3.32
N VAL A 275 12.88 8.50 2.80
CA VAL A 275 12.76 7.18 3.44
C VAL A 275 14.12 6.49 3.41
N GLN A 276 14.59 5.98 4.55
CA GLN A 276 15.91 5.36 4.70
C GLN A 276 15.87 4.00 5.37
N THR A 277 14.94 3.76 6.29
CA THR A 277 14.86 2.52 7.06
C THR A 277 13.74 1.60 6.59
N LEU A 278 13.81 0.31 6.95
CA LEU A 278 12.74 -0.66 6.66
C LEU A 278 11.38 -0.22 7.21
N ALA A 279 11.34 0.31 8.42
CA ALA A 279 10.07 0.69 9.02
C ALA A 279 9.49 1.99 8.41
N GLN A 280 10.34 2.93 7.98
CA GLN A 280 9.92 4.06 7.15
C GLN A 280 9.40 3.59 5.77
N LEU A 281 10.01 2.56 5.18
CA LEU A 281 9.54 1.97 3.92
C LEU A 281 8.16 1.34 4.09
N ARG A 282 7.95 0.53 5.13
CA ARG A 282 6.63 -0.05 5.45
C ARG A 282 5.56 1.02 5.54
N ARG A 283 5.85 2.08 6.30
CA ARG A 283 4.93 3.20 6.49
C ARG A 283 4.61 3.91 5.17
N PHE A 284 5.64 4.25 4.40
CA PHE A 284 5.49 4.86 3.08
C PHE A 284 4.63 4.01 2.15
N LEU A 285 4.94 2.72 2.00
CA LEU A 285 4.19 1.83 1.12
C LEU A 285 2.73 1.74 1.54
N ARG A 286 2.45 1.60 2.84
CA ARG A 286 1.08 1.51 3.36
C ARG A 286 0.29 2.79 3.09
N GLU A 287 0.84 3.95 3.45
CA GLU A 287 0.14 5.24 3.31
C GLU A 287 -0.02 5.65 1.84
N GLN A 288 1.03 5.49 1.03
CA GLN A 288 0.95 5.83 -0.38
C GLN A 288 0.10 4.84 -1.17
N SER A 289 0.03 3.56 -0.77
CA SER A 289 -0.91 2.60 -1.35
C SER A 289 -2.33 3.08 -1.17
N ARG A 290 -2.72 3.37 0.09
CA ARG A 290 -4.07 3.88 0.37
C ARG A 290 -4.38 5.14 -0.41
N LYS A 291 -3.44 6.05 -0.52
CA LYS A 291 -3.65 7.27 -1.29
C LYS A 291 -3.77 7.00 -2.78
N ALA A 292 -2.89 6.19 -3.35
CA ALA A 292 -2.85 5.91 -4.79
C ALA A 292 -4.08 5.12 -5.24
N THR A 293 -4.57 4.22 -4.39
CA THR A 293 -5.67 3.31 -4.68
C THR A 293 -6.94 3.68 -3.90
N GLU A 294 -7.04 4.88 -3.32
CA GLU A 294 -8.19 5.29 -2.49
C GLU A 294 -8.65 4.20 -1.49
N SER A 295 -7.69 3.61 -0.78
CA SER A 295 -7.85 2.48 0.16
C SER A 295 -8.31 1.14 -0.45
N GLY A 296 -8.39 1.05 -1.77
CA GLY A 296 -8.66 -0.17 -2.53
C GLY A 296 -7.57 -1.24 -2.41
N GLN A 297 -6.31 -0.87 -2.18
CA GLN A 297 -5.20 -1.77 -1.84
C GLN A 297 -4.50 -1.35 -0.54
N GLN A 298 -4.04 -2.36 0.20
CA GLN A 298 -3.38 -2.18 1.49
C GLN A 298 -2.05 -2.92 1.46
N VAL A 299 -1.05 -2.28 0.85
CA VAL A 299 0.29 -2.86 0.80
C VAL A 299 0.78 -3.16 2.22
N SER A 300 1.15 -4.42 2.45
CA SER A 300 1.81 -4.86 3.67
C SER A 300 3.26 -5.20 3.41
N LEU A 301 4.06 -5.03 4.47
CA LEU A 301 5.49 -5.30 4.48
C LEU A 301 5.83 -6.06 5.76
N GLU A 302 5.88 -7.38 5.64
CA GLU A 302 6.13 -8.31 6.72
C GLU A 302 7.61 -8.46 7.07
N GLY A 303 7.85 -9.05 8.24
CA GLY A 303 9.20 -9.37 8.72
C GLY A 303 9.92 -8.20 9.38
N ILE A 304 9.26 -7.06 9.60
CA ILE A 304 9.85 -5.87 10.28
C ILE A 304 9.50 -5.87 11.77
N ASP A 305 10.50 -5.69 12.63
CA ASP A 305 10.36 -5.65 14.09
C ASP A 305 11.37 -4.71 14.77
N GLN A 306 11.50 -4.81 16.10
CA GLN A 306 12.42 -3.96 16.88
C GLN A 306 13.90 -4.21 16.53
N GLU A 307 14.26 -5.41 16.07
CA GLU A 307 15.64 -5.77 15.75
C GLU A 307 16.08 -5.18 14.41
N ASN A 308 15.19 -5.17 13.41
CA ASN A 308 15.55 -4.79 12.06
C ASN A 308 14.90 -3.49 11.55
N LYS A 309 13.96 -2.86 12.26
CA LYS A 309 13.25 -1.64 11.81
C LYS A 309 14.15 -0.50 11.34
N ASN A 310 15.31 -0.34 11.98
CA ASN A 310 16.27 0.73 11.71
C ASN A 310 17.30 0.35 10.63
N THR A 311 17.20 -0.85 10.06
CA THR A 311 18.11 -1.31 9.00
C THR A 311 17.91 -0.44 7.75
N PRO A 312 19.00 0.01 7.09
CA PRO A 312 18.89 0.74 5.83
C PRO A 312 18.18 -0.11 4.78
N PHE A 313 17.16 0.43 4.11
CA PHE A 313 16.44 -0.31 3.08
C PHE A 313 17.19 -0.33 1.75
N LEU A 314 17.92 0.75 1.41
CA LEU A 314 18.74 0.87 0.20
C LEU A 314 20.14 0.27 0.40
N PRO A 315 20.85 -0.09 -0.70
CA PRO A 315 22.28 -0.37 -0.64
C PRO A 315 23.06 0.80 -0.02
N GLN A 316 24.05 0.52 0.85
CA GLN A 316 24.95 1.57 1.37
C GLN A 316 25.89 2.06 0.24
N ALA A 317 25.51 3.21 -0.33
CA ALA A 317 26.29 4.13 -1.18
C ALA A 317 27.04 3.55 -2.41
N ALA A 318 26.41 3.65 -3.57
CA ALA A 318 26.97 4.53 -4.61
C ALA A 318 26.17 5.84 -4.53
N ASN A 319 26.86 6.98 -4.52
CA ASN A 319 26.31 8.34 -4.37
C ASN A 319 24.80 8.42 -4.64
N ALA A 320 24.01 8.71 -3.60
CA ALA A 320 22.62 9.10 -3.77
C ALA A 320 22.60 10.18 -4.87
N ALA A 321 22.02 9.86 -6.02
CA ALA A 321 21.75 10.87 -7.02
C ALA A 321 21.00 12.00 -6.30
N PRO A 322 21.32 13.28 -6.56
CA PRO A 322 20.55 14.37 -6.00
C PRO A 322 19.08 14.05 -6.25
N ALA A 323 18.28 14.02 -5.19
CA ALA A 323 16.85 13.87 -5.30
C ALA A 323 16.38 14.78 -6.43
N GLU A 324 15.80 14.19 -7.48
CA GLU A 324 15.08 14.99 -8.45
C GLU A 324 14.05 15.77 -7.63
N LYS A 325 14.15 17.10 -7.70
CA LYS A 325 13.18 17.99 -7.06
C LYS A 325 11.81 17.44 -7.48
N PRO A 326 10.87 17.17 -6.55
CA PRO A 326 9.55 16.71 -6.94
C PRO A 326 9.11 17.63 -8.05
N ALA A 327 8.85 17.07 -9.24
CA ALA A 327 8.39 17.87 -10.35
C ALA A 327 7.27 18.73 -9.78
N ALA A 328 7.49 20.05 -9.75
CA ALA A 328 6.42 20.96 -9.43
C ALA A 328 5.27 20.53 -10.34
N ALA A 329 4.08 20.29 -9.79
CA ALA A 329 2.92 19.86 -10.55
C ALA A 329 2.57 20.95 -11.57
N THR A 330 3.31 21.01 -12.67
CA THR A 330 3.12 21.94 -13.76
C THR A 330 1.98 21.38 -14.59
N GLY A 331 0.80 21.95 -14.38
CA GLY A 331 -0.38 21.72 -15.21
C GLY A 331 -0.93 20.28 -15.14
N ARG A 332 -1.23 19.77 -13.94
CA ARG A 332 -2.05 18.55 -13.84
C ARG A 332 -3.37 18.78 -14.58
N LYS A 333 -3.61 17.98 -15.62
CA LYS A 333 -4.87 18.03 -16.37
C LYS A 333 -6.03 17.73 -15.43
N ALA A 334 -7.17 18.39 -15.66
CA ALA A 334 -8.40 18.04 -14.98
C ALA A 334 -8.76 16.57 -15.30
N PRO A 335 -9.23 15.79 -14.32
CA PRO A 335 -9.60 14.39 -14.54
C PRO A 335 -10.72 14.26 -15.58
N ALA A 336 -10.70 13.17 -16.34
CA ALA A 336 -11.74 12.82 -17.29
C ALA A 336 -12.83 11.97 -16.63
N LEU A 337 -14.09 12.38 -16.78
CA LEU A 337 -15.27 11.66 -16.30
C LEU A 337 -16.07 11.13 -17.49
N PHE A 338 -16.43 9.86 -17.46
CA PHE A 338 -17.44 9.29 -18.35
C PHE A 338 -18.79 9.22 -17.62
N ALA A 339 -19.84 9.63 -18.32
CA ALA A 339 -21.22 9.44 -17.90
C ALA A 339 -21.97 8.76 -19.05
N GLY A 340 -22.74 7.73 -18.74
CA GLY A 340 -23.55 7.01 -19.73
C GLY A 340 -24.60 7.93 -20.38
N LYS A 341 -25.12 7.51 -21.55
CA LYS A 341 -26.13 8.29 -22.28
C LYS A 341 -27.43 8.47 -21.47
N ASP A 342 -27.72 7.53 -20.57
CA ASP A 342 -28.91 7.52 -19.74
C ASP A 342 -28.74 8.35 -18.46
N CYS A 343 -27.54 8.85 -18.19
CA CYS A 343 -27.30 9.72 -17.04
C CYS A 343 -27.88 11.13 -17.24
N PRO A 344 -28.23 11.82 -16.14
CA PRO A 344 -28.62 13.22 -16.19
C PRO A 344 -27.61 14.08 -16.95
N LYS A 345 -28.10 15.11 -17.66
CA LYS A 345 -27.25 16.01 -18.44
C LYS A 345 -26.15 16.60 -17.55
N LEU A 346 -24.91 16.33 -17.94
CA LEU A 346 -23.72 16.81 -17.26
C LEU A 346 -22.92 17.69 -18.23
N THR A 347 -22.50 18.85 -17.74
CA THR A 347 -21.61 19.76 -18.48
C THR A 347 -20.23 19.70 -17.83
N ALA A 348 -19.18 19.63 -18.64
CA ALA A 348 -17.81 19.70 -18.13
C ALA A 348 -17.61 20.99 -17.30
N ALA A 349 -16.89 20.88 -16.19
CA ALA A 349 -16.57 22.02 -15.34
C ALA A 349 -15.08 22.34 -15.48
N ALA A 350 -14.78 23.47 -16.11
CA ALA A 350 -13.40 23.90 -16.37
C ALA A 350 -12.57 23.90 -15.07
N GLY A 351 -11.41 23.25 -15.11
CA GLY A 351 -10.51 23.10 -13.95
C GLY A 351 -10.91 22.02 -12.94
N LEU A 352 -12.15 21.49 -12.99
CA LEU A 352 -12.61 20.41 -12.11
C LEU A 352 -12.59 19.04 -12.78
N PHE A 353 -13.18 18.92 -13.98
CA PHE A 353 -13.17 17.69 -14.78
C PHE A 353 -13.51 17.96 -16.25
N THR A 354 -13.08 17.06 -17.13
CA THR A 354 -13.50 16.99 -18.54
C THR A 354 -14.42 15.80 -18.78
N LEU A 355 -15.19 15.79 -19.86
CA LEU A 355 -16.01 14.63 -20.24
C LEU A 355 -15.25 13.71 -21.19
N ALA A 356 -15.12 12.45 -20.82
CA ALA A 356 -14.58 11.40 -21.68
C ALA A 356 -15.65 10.91 -22.66
N SER A 357 -15.26 10.63 -23.90
CA SER A 357 -16.16 10.09 -24.94
C SER A 357 -16.43 8.59 -24.79
N ALA A 358 -15.59 7.88 -24.03
CA ALA A 358 -15.67 6.44 -23.80
C ALA A 358 -15.20 6.10 -22.37
N PRO A 359 -15.74 5.03 -21.76
CA PRO A 359 -15.42 4.67 -20.39
C PRO A 359 -13.94 4.31 -20.19
N GLN A 360 -13.28 3.74 -21.21
CA GLN A 360 -11.85 3.37 -21.16
C GLN A 360 -10.91 4.58 -21.18
N ALA A 361 -11.40 5.74 -21.62
CA ALA A 361 -10.63 6.99 -21.65
C ALA A 361 -10.89 7.89 -20.43
N ALA A 362 -11.67 7.39 -19.46
CA ALA A 362 -12.07 8.15 -18.28
C ALA A 362 -11.19 7.78 -17.08
N ASP A 363 -10.83 8.78 -16.27
CA ASP A 363 -10.24 8.57 -14.95
C ASP A 363 -11.32 8.17 -13.92
N PHE A 364 -12.54 8.67 -14.13
CA PHE A 364 -13.72 8.38 -13.32
C PHE A 364 -14.91 8.01 -14.20
N ARG A 365 -15.82 7.22 -13.67
CA ARG A 365 -17.10 6.90 -14.31
C ARG A 365 -18.22 7.09 -13.32
N TRP A 366 -19.26 7.79 -13.75
CA TRP A 366 -20.49 7.94 -12.98
C TRP A 366 -21.49 6.85 -13.39
N GLN A 367 -21.81 5.99 -12.43
CA GLN A 367 -22.88 5.00 -12.50
C GLN A 367 -24.14 5.65 -11.91
N CYS A 368 -24.89 6.35 -12.76
CA CYS A 368 -26.04 7.14 -12.33
C CYS A 368 -27.26 6.30 -11.93
N ASP A 369 -27.27 5.02 -12.29
CA ASP A 369 -28.29 4.03 -11.96
C ASP A 369 -28.23 3.59 -10.50
N ASP A 370 -27.03 3.40 -9.95
CA ASP A 370 -26.82 3.09 -8.52
C ASP A 370 -26.31 4.30 -7.70
N GLY A 371 -26.06 5.43 -8.37
CA GLY A 371 -25.63 6.66 -7.73
C GLY A 371 -24.18 6.62 -7.26
N THR A 372 -23.30 5.88 -7.94
CA THR A 372 -21.89 5.76 -7.54
C THR A 372 -20.92 6.42 -8.52
N ILE A 373 -19.77 6.88 -8.02
CA ILE A 373 -18.62 7.22 -8.86
C ILE A 373 -17.55 6.16 -8.65
N VAL A 374 -17.07 5.58 -9.74
CA VAL A 374 -15.98 4.61 -9.76
C VAL A 374 -14.73 5.28 -10.35
N ARG A 375 -13.58 5.08 -9.71
CA ARG A 375 -12.29 5.51 -10.26
C ARG A 375 -11.67 4.36 -11.04
N THR A 376 -11.26 4.63 -12.28
CA THR A 376 -10.67 3.63 -13.17
C THR A 376 -9.41 3.04 -12.53
N GLY A 377 -9.34 1.71 -12.46
CA GLY A 377 -8.20 0.97 -11.88
C GLY A 377 -8.24 0.85 -10.36
N VAL A 378 -9.33 1.28 -9.72
CA VAL A 378 -9.41 1.38 -8.27
C VAL A 378 -10.68 0.71 -7.75
N VAL A 379 -11.62 1.48 -7.19
CA VAL A 379 -12.87 0.99 -6.59
C VAL A 379 -13.95 2.05 -6.76
N THR A 380 -15.16 1.77 -6.28
CA THR A 380 -16.16 2.81 -6.01
C THR A 380 -15.61 3.80 -4.99
N VAL A 381 -15.53 5.08 -5.37
CA VAL A 381 -14.91 6.14 -4.57
C VAL A 381 -15.92 7.09 -3.91
N ALA A 382 -17.16 7.09 -4.39
CA ALA A 382 -18.25 7.85 -3.78
C ALA A 382 -19.59 7.15 -4.02
N TYR A 383 -20.46 7.25 -3.02
CA TYR A 383 -21.85 6.78 -3.07
C TYR A 383 -22.81 7.98 -3.02
N ASP A 384 -24.09 7.73 -3.25
CA ASP A 384 -25.17 8.72 -3.14
C ASP A 384 -25.05 9.94 -4.10
N ILE A 385 -24.42 9.73 -5.26
CA ILE A 385 -24.26 10.71 -6.35
C ILE A 385 -25.43 10.61 -7.32
N GLY A 386 -26.59 11.16 -6.93
CA GLY A 386 -27.85 11.04 -7.68
C GLY A 386 -28.04 12.07 -8.81
N ASP A 387 -27.26 13.16 -8.83
CA ASP A 387 -27.45 14.23 -9.82
C ASP A 387 -26.15 14.93 -10.24
N SER A 388 -26.25 15.76 -11.27
CA SER A 388 -25.10 16.50 -11.83
C SER A 388 -24.48 17.50 -10.85
N ALA A 389 -25.21 17.96 -9.83
CA ALA A 389 -24.68 18.85 -8.80
C ALA A 389 -23.83 18.07 -7.80
N ALA A 390 -24.26 16.87 -7.41
CA ALA A 390 -23.47 15.94 -6.59
C ALA A 390 -22.18 15.52 -7.30
N VAL A 391 -22.21 15.28 -8.61
CA VAL A 391 -20.98 15.03 -9.40
C VAL A 391 -20.02 16.22 -9.33
N GLN A 392 -20.53 17.45 -9.48
CA GLN A 392 -19.69 18.64 -9.36
C GLN A 392 -19.13 18.81 -7.94
N ALA A 393 -19.92 18.52 -6.90
CA ALA A 393 -19.48 18.57 -5.51
C ALA A 393 -18.36 17.56 -5.24
N PHE A 394 -18.48 16.32 -5.74
CA PHE A 394 -17.41 15.33 -5.70
C PHE A 394 -16.11 15.87 -6.32
N PHE A 395 -16.14 16.39 -7.55
CA PHE A 395 -14.91 16.90 -8.19
C PHE A 395 -14.34 18.16 -7.52
N ARG A 396 -15.18 19.02 -6.92
CA ARG A 396 -14.72 20.12 -6.06
C ARG A 396 -13.99 19.59 -4.84
N GLN A 397 -14.53 18.55 -4.19
CA GLN A 397 -13.88 17.91 -3.05
C GLN A 397 -12.52 17.32 -3.42
N GLN A 398 -12.44 16.63 -4.56
CA GLN A 398 -11.18 16.10 -5.08
C GLN A 398 -10.16 17.21 -5.35
N ALA A 399 -10.61 18.38 -5.84
CA ALA A 399 -9.74 19.54 -6.02
C ALA A 399 -9.29 20.15 -4.68
N LEU A 400 -10.21 20.26 -3.72
CA LEU A 400 -9.94 20.73 -2.36
C LEU A 400 -8.87 19.86 -1.69
N LEU A 401 -9.04 18.53 -1.68
CA LEU A 401 -8.09 17.59 -1.11
C LEU A 401 -6.69 17.76 -1.72
N ARG A 402 -6.58 17.80 -3.06
CA ARG A 402 -5.30 18.04 -3.74
C ARG A 402 -4.63 19.35 -3.30
N ASN A 403 -5.41 20.40 -3.05
CA ASN A 403 -4.90 21.69 -2.59
C ASN A 403 -4.47 21.66 -1.12
N ILE A 404 -5.22 20.97 -0.26
CA ILE A 404 -4.87 20.76 1.16
C ILE A 404 -3.58 19.93 1.29
N GLU A 405 -3.39 18.92 0.44
CA GLU A 405 -2.20 18.08 0.48
C GLU A 405 -0.89 18.83 0.21
N VAL A 406 -0.94 19.89 -0.60
CA VAL A 406 0.25 20.72 -0.91
C VAL A 406 0.46 21.85 0.09
N VAL A 407 -0.44 22.04 1.06
CA VAL A 407 -0.24 22.99 2.16
C VAL A 407 0.96 22.55 3.00
N ARG A 408 1.89 23.49 3.21
CA ARG A 408 3.18 23.26 3.87
C ARG A 408 3.11 23.44 5.38
N LEU A 409 2.36 22.56 6.03
CA LEU A 409 2.35 22.42 7.49
C LEU A 409 3.14 21.17 7.91
N PRO A 410 3.81 21.18 9.08
CA PRO A 410 4.34 19.99 9.73
C PRO A 410 3.27 18.90 9.78
N ARG A 411 3.66 17.66 9.49
CA ARG A 411 2.75 16.51 9.53
C ARG A 411 2.96 15.69 10.80
N PHE A 412 1.90 15.07 11.29
CA PHE A 412 1.94 14.14 12.42
C PHE A 412 1.14 12.87 12.10
N ALA A 413 1.43 11.78 12.81
CA ALA A 413 0.80 10.49 12.58
C ALA A 413 -0.61 10.45 13.17
N ALA A 414 -1.56 9.88 12.42
CA ALA A 414 -2.92 9.63 12.87
C ALA A 414 -3.47 8.37 12.21
N ASN A 415 -4.42 7.70 12.86
CA ASN A 415 -5.15 6.58 12.32
C ASN A 415 -6.60 6.54 12.81
N ILE A 416 -7.42 5.82 12.06
CA ILE A 416 -8.79 5.44 12.42
C ILE A 416 -8.76 3.94 12.69
N ARG A 417 -9.34 3.51 13.80
CA ARG A 417 -9.37 2.11 14.23
C ARG A 417 -10.81 1.68 14.44
N ALA A 418 -11.21 0.52 13.95
CA ALA A 418 -12.47 -0.05 14.39
C ALA A 418 -12.37 -0.40 15.88
N VAL A 419 -13.35 0.04 16.69
CA VAL A 419 -13.36 -0.21 18.14
C VAL A 419 -13.42 -1.71 18.45
N GLN A 420 -14.00 -2.49 17.54
CA GLN A 420 -14.18 -3.93 17.68
C GLN A 420 -13.08 -4.75 16.98
N ALA A 421 -12.07 -4.12 16.37
CA ALA A 421 -10.98 -4.84 15.72
C ALA A 421 -10.09 -5.56 16.73
N ARG A 422 -9.55 -6.72 16.35
CA ARG A 422 -8.54 -7.42 17.15
C ARG A 422 -7.26 -6.58 17.25
N PRO A 423 -6.45 -6.73 18.30
CA PRO A 423 -5.14 -6.08 18.37
C PRO A 423 -4.30 -6.42 17.14
N GLY A 424 -3.84 -5.39 16.42
CA GLY A 424 -3.07 -5.56 15.17
C GLY A 424 -3.91 -5.77 13.92
N GLN A 425 -5.21 -6.02 14.04
CA GLN A 425 -6.11 -6.08 12.89
C GLN A 425 -6.39 -4.66 12.39
N GLU A 426 -6.06 -4.44 11.13
CA GLU A 426 -6.31 -3.18 10.46
C GLU A 426 -7.66 -3.22 9.74
N VAL A 427 -8.48 -2.19 9.95
CA VAL A 427 -9.76 -2.00 9.27
C VAL A 427 -9.70 -0.66 8.56
N THR A 428 -9.88 -0.67 7.24
CA THR A 428 -9.82 0.55 6.40
C THR A 428 -11.12 0.84 5.66
N VAL A 429 -12.02 -0.14 5.62
CA VAL A 429 -13.37 -0.02 5.09
C VAL A 429 -14.30 -0.15 6.29
N PHE A 430 -15.09 0.88 6.54
CA PHE A 430 -16.01 0.95 7.66
C PHE A 430 -17.43 1.00 7.13
N GLU A 431 -18.31 0.23 7.73
CA GLU A 431 -19.72 0.22 7.38
C GLU A 431 -20.48 1.31 8.13
N GLU A 432 -21.61 1.73 7.58
CA GLU A 432 -22.59 2.54 8.30
C GLU A 432 -22.88 1.95 9.69
N GLY A 433 -22.78 2.80 10.71
CA GLY A 433 -22.99 2.39 12.10
C GLY A 433 -21.77 1.81 12.80
N ASP A 434 -20.66 1.53 12.09
CA ASP A 434 -19.43 1.10 12.72
C ASP A 434 -18.93 2.15 13.72
N LYS A 435 -18.52 1.66 14.89
CA LYS A 435 -17.82 2.49 15.88
C LYS A 435 -16.33 2.52 15.56
N VAL A 436 -15.81 3.73 15.40
CA VAL A 436 -14.40 3.97 15.11
C VAL A 436 -13.78 4.86 16.17
N ALA A 437 -12.55 4.53 16.55
CA ALA A 437 -11.70 5.33 17.41
C ALA A 437 -10.70 6.11 16.57
N ILE A 438 -10.56 7.40 16.85
CA ILE A 438 -9.56 8.26 16.21
C ILE A 438 -8.39 8.44 17.17
N ALA A 439 -7.19 8.06 16.73
CA ALA A 439 -5.99 8.18 17.52
C ALA A 439 -4.85 8.83 16.73
N PHE A 440 -3.99 9.57 17.43
CA PHE A 440 -2.92 10.34 16.82
C PHE A 440 -1.70 10.45 17.74
N ALA A 441 -0.54 10.74 17.14
CA ALA A 441 0.68 11.10 17.86
C ALA A 441 0.63 12.60 18.13
N ALA A 442 0.40 12.98 19.39
CA ALA A 442 0.20 14.40 19.74
C ALA A 442 1.44 15.22 19.38
N PRO A 443 1.34 16.19 18.44
CA PRO A 443 2.47 17.02 18.10
C PRO A 443 2.79 17.94 19.28
N LYS A 444 4.09 18.03 19.60
CA LYS A 444 4.58 18.91 20.66
C LYS A 444 4.24 20.37 20.30
N ASP A 445 4.04 21.19 21.33
CA ASP A 445 3.83 22.64 21.26
C ASP A 445 2.41 23.11 20.87
N PHE A 446 1.52 22.27 20.34
CA PHE A 446 0.14 22.66 20.06
C PHE A 446 -0.81 22.28 21.20
N ASN A 447 -1.88 23.05 21.40
CA ASN A 447 -2.78 22.88 22.56
C ASN A 447 -4.25 22.66 22.20
N THR A 448 -4.63 22.87 20.94
CA THR A 448 -5.98 22.61 20.44
C THR A 448 -5.91 21.66 19.24
N LEU A 449 -6.78 20.66 19.24
CA LEU A 449 -7.00 19.75 18.12
C LEU A 449 -8.38 20.00 17.53
N ILE A 450 -8.44 20.21 16.22
CA ILE A 450 -9.68 20.23 15.44
C ILE A 450 -9.69 18.99 14.55
N ALA A 451 -10.76 18.22 14.60
CA ALA A 451 -10.98 17.04 13.80
C ALA A 451 -12.18 17.26 12.87
N LEU A 452 -11.95 17.12 11.57
CA LEU A 452 -12.94 17.28 10.52
C LEU A 452 -12.98 16.03 9.64
N ASN A 453 -14.17 15.63 9.20
CA ASN A 453 -14.32 14.74 8.05
C ASN A 453 -14.46 15.58 6.77
N LEU A 454 -13.88 15.09 5.68
CA LEU A 454 -14.03 15.60 4.34
C LEU A 454 -14.70 14.51 3.49
N PRO A 455 -16.04 14.48 3.41
CA PRO A 455 -16.76 13.42 2.73
C PRO A 455 -16.48 13.37 1.23
N ALA A 456 -16.43 12.19 0.62
CA ALA A 456 -16.15 12.03 -0.80
C ALA A 456 -17.14 12.79 -1.69
N GLY A 457 -18.43 12.77 -1.35
CA GLY A 457 -19.50 13.49 -2.05
C GLY A 457 -19.44 15.02 -1.93
N GLY A 458 -18.53 15.55 -1.10
CA GLY A 458 -18.28 16.97 -0.93
C GLY A 458 -18.70 17.53 0.41
N GLY A 459 -18.10 18.68 0.74
CA GLY A 459 -18.35 19.41 1.98
C GLY A 459 -17.35 19.08 3.08
N VAL A 460 -17.68 19.53 4.29
CA VAL A 460 -16.91 19.32 5.51
C VAL A 460 -17.89 18.85 6.58
N GLN A 461 -17.45 18.01 7.51
CA GLN A 461 -18.21 17.69 8.73
C GLN A 461 -17.31 17.89 9.94
N MET A 462 -17.81 18.51 11.00
CA MET A 462 -17.07 18.64 12.24
C MET A 462 -17.21 17.34 13.05
N ILE A 463 -16.08 16.79 13.49
CA ILE A 463 -16.05 15.62 14.38
C ILE A 463 -15.85 16.10 15.82
N ASN A 464 -14.82 16.91 16.06
CA ASN A 464 -14.48 17.38 17.39
C ASN A 464 -13.60 18.64 17.33
N ALA A 465 -13.63 19.46 18.37
CA ALA A 465 -12.65 20.49 18.66
C ALA A 465 -12.38 20.51 20.16
N THR A 466 -11.14 20.22 20.58
CA THR A 466 -10.83 20.03 21.99
C THR A 466 -9.38 20.36 22.33
N HIS A 467 -9.12 20.52 23.63
CA HIS A 467 -7.77 20.72 24.14
C HIS A 467 -7.01 19.39 24.20
N ILE A 468 -5.81 19.37 23.62
CA ILE A 468 -5.00 18.14 23.52
C ILE A 468 -4.69 17.55 24.91
N ASP A 469 -4.40 18.40 25.89
CA ASP A 469 -4.08 17.96 27.26
C ASP A 469 -5.26 17.32 28.02
N THR A 470 -6.49 17.49 27.51
CA THR A 470 -7.69 16.87 28.09
C THR A 470 -7.97 15.48 27.53
N LEU A 471 -7.25 15.09 26.48
CA LEU A 471 -7.46 13.82 25.79
C LEU A 471 -6.79 12.66 26.53
N ALA A 472 -7.41 11.48 26.41
CA ALA A 472 -6.89 10.27 27.02
C ALA A 472 -5.57 9.86 26.35
N ARG A 473 -4.58 9.51 27.16
CA ARG A 473 -3.34 8.88 26.68
C ARG A 473 -3.54 7.38 26.59
N LEU A 474 -3.25 6.83 25.43
CA LEU A 474 -3.18 5.39 25.25
C LEU A 474 -1.97 4.83 26.00
N PRO A 475 -2.00 3.55 26.43
CA PRO A 475 -0.78 2.86 26.83
C PRO A 475 0.27 3.02 25.72
N GLN A 476 1.54 3.21 26.09
CA GLN A 476 2.60 3.38 25.10
C GLN A 476 2.62 2.20 24.13
N ALA A 477 2.09 2.42 22.92
CA ALA A 477 2.23 1.47 21.84
C ALA A 477 3.70 1.46 21.41
N GLN A 478 4.27 0.26 21.23
CA GLN A 478 5.61 0.10 20.71
C GLN A 478 5.53 -0.07 19.19
N GLY A 479 6.29 0.71 18.43
CA GLY A 479 6.32 0.63 16.96
C GLY A 479 6.18 2.01 16.30
N GLU A 480 6.41 2.07 14.99
CA GLU A 480 6.43 3.35 14.24
C GLU A 480 5.04 3.93 13.92
N ASP A 481 3.99 3.13 14.12
CA ASP A 481 2.57 3.52 13.95
C ASP A 481 1.87 3.75 15.29
N ALA A 482 2.65 3.78 16.37
CA ALA A 482 2.19 4.09 17.70
C ALA A 482 1.68 5.53 17.74
N VAL A 483 0.37 5.64 17.81
CA VAL A 483 -0.34 6.84 18.24
C VAL A 483 -0.58 6.71 19.74
N ASP A 484 -0.37 7.80 20.47
CA ASP A 484 -0.34 7.79 21.94
C ASP A 484 -1.52 8.53 22.57
N THR A 485 -2.33 9.20 21.74
CA THR A 485 -3.44 10.03 22.18
C THR A 485 -4.72 9.61 21.48
N LEU A 486 -5.78 9.42 22.26
CA LEU A 486 -7.11 9.05 21.79
C LEU A 486 -8.01 10.29 21.79
N LEU A 487 -8.53 10.67 20.62
CA LEU A 487 -9.53 11.73 20.51
C LEU A 487 -10.88 11.27 21.10
N GLY A 488 -11.26 10.04 20.80
CA GLY A 488 -12.52 9.44 21.22
C GLY A 488 -13.08 8.48 20.17
N GLU A 489 -14.26 7.96 20.46
CA GLU A 489 -15.04 7.15 19.54
C GLU A 489 -16.07 8.00 18.80
N THR A 490 -16.31 7.67 17.53
CA THR A 490 -17.40 8.21 16.72
C THR A 490 -18.03 7.08 15.90
N THR A 491 -19.14 7.38 15.24
CA THR A 491 -19.87 6.41 14.40
C THR A 491 -19.77 6.82 12.94
N VAL A 492 -19.58 5.84 12.06
CA VAL A 492 -19.60 6.08 10.61
C VAL A 492 -21.03 6.37 10.16
N ALA A 493 -21.20 7.49 9.48
CA ALA A 493 -22.49 8.03 9.05
C ALA A 493 -22.37 8.67 7.66
N PRO A 494 -23.47 8.83 6.92
CA PRO A 494 -23.46 9.44 5.59
C PRO A 494 -22.84 10.86 5.56
N PRO A 495 -22.29 11.31 4.41
CA PRO A 495 -22.15 10.59 3.13
C PRO A 495 -21.14 9.44 3.19
N PHE A 496 -21.21 8.52 2.23
CA PHE A 496 -20.28 7.40 2.13
C PHE A 496 -19.34 7.52 0.94
N GLY A 497 -18.13 6.97 1.09
CA GLY A 497 -17.13 6.89 0.04
C GLY A 497 -15.72 6.94 0.60
N ASN A 498 -14.79 7.38 -0.25
CA ASN A 498 -13.39 7.59 0.15
C ASN A 498 -13.21 8.95 0.80
N ASP A 499 -13.62 8.99 2.05
CA ASP A 499 -13.58 10.13 2.95
C ASP A 499 -12.15 10.39 3.46
N HIS A 500 -11.93 11.61 3.94
CA HIS A 500 -10.64 12.02 4.49
C HIS A 500 -10.81 12.66 5.86
N LEU A 501 -10.24 12.04 6.88
CA LEU A 501 -10.12 12.64 8.19
C LEU A 501 -8.98 13.66 8.16
N LEU A 502 -9.29 14.89 8.54
CA LEU A 502 -8.33 15.97 8.72
C LEU A 502 -8.20 16.28 10.21
N LEU A 503 -6.99 16.13 10.76
CA LEU A 503 -6.67 16.57 12.11
C LEU A 503 -5.74 17.77 12.05
N LEU A 504 -6.17 18.90 12.60
CA LEU A 504 -5.39 20.12 12.72
C LEU A 504 -5.03 20.38 14.17
N ALA A 505 -3.75 20.26 14.50
CA ALA A 505 -3.22 20.70 15.78
C ALA A 505 -2.77 22.15 15.65
N VAL A 506 -3.27 23.05 16.49
CA VAL A 506 -3.08 24.50 16.34
C VAL A 506 -2.92 25.17 17.71
N HIS A 507 -2.23 26.30 17.76
CA HIS A 507 -2.24 27.16 18.93
C HIS A 507 -3.57 27.89 19.05
N ARG A 508 -4.20 27.83 20.22
CA ARG A 508 -5.47 28.52 20.51
C ARG A 508 -5.49 29.99 20.08
N ASP A 509 -4.42 30.73 20.36
CA ASP A 509 -4.34 32.17 20.04
C ASP A 509 -4.32 32.46 18.53
N THR A 510 -4.00 31.46 17.71
CA THR A 510 -4.04 31.57 16.24
C THR A 510 -5.47 31.49 15.72
N LEU A 511 -6.39 30.81 16.42
CA LEU A 511 -7.76 30.59 15.93
C LEU A 511 -8.52 31.88 15.64
N ALA A 512 -8.29 32.93 16.44
CA ALA A 512 -8.93 34.23 16.24
C ALA A 512 -8.61 34.88 14.88
N GLN A 513 -7.57 34.41 14.18
CA GLN A 513 -7.14 34.90 12.86
C GLN A 513 -7.65 34.01 11.71
N LEU A 514 -8.40 32.95 12.02
CA LEU A 514 -8.87 31.92 11.10
C LEU A 514 -10.41 31.91 11.13
N PRO A 515 -11.08 32.73 10.31
CA PRO A 515 -12.51 32.96 10.44
C PRO A 515 -13.35 31.68 10.39
N PHE A 516 -12.97 30.73 9.52
CA PHE A 516 -13.70 29.47 9.40
C PHE A 516 -13.43 28.56 10.61
N LEU A 517 -12.16 28.36 10.98
CA LEU A 517 -11.80 27.49 12.09
C LEU A 517 -12.25 28.05 13.44
N SER A 518 -12.22 29.38 13.65
CA SER A 518 -12.78 30.02 14.85
C SER A 518 -14.28 29.76 14.94
N ALA A 519 -15.01 29.94 13.83
CA ALA A 519 -16.45 29.69 13.80
C ALA A 519 -16.79 28.22 14.08
N VAL A 520 -16.00 27.28 13.57
CA VAL A 520 -16.15 25.84 13.85
C VAL A 520 -15.99 25.54 15.33
N VAL A 521 -14.97 26.12 15.97
CA VAL A 521 -14.68 25.91 17.40
C VAL A 521 -15.72 26.58 18.29
N GLU A 522 -16.15 27.81 17.97
CA GLU A 522 -17.08 28.60 18.77
C GLU A 522 -18.52 28.09 18.69
N ASN A 523 -18.98 27.74 17.49
CA ASN A 523 -20.38 27.35 17.28
C ASN A 523 -20.61 25.85 17.52
N GLY A 524 -19.55 25.06 17.62
CA GLY A 524 -19.64 23.59 17.69
C GLY A 524 -20.26 22.95 16.44
N ASN A 525 -20.36 23.71 15.34
CA ASN A 525 -20.89 23.26 14.06
C ASN A 525 -20.30 24.11 12.91
N LEU A 526 -20.48 23.64 11.68
CA LEU A 526 -19.99 24.32 10.48
C LEU A 526 -20.85 25.53 10.09
N PRO A 527 -20.24 26.60 9.54
CA PRO A 527 -20.98 27.66 8.87
C PRO A 527 -21.86 27.10 7.74
N GLN A 528 -23.11 27.56 7.61
CA GLN A 528 -24.01 27.09 6.56
C GLN A 528 -23.42 27.33 5.17
N GLY A 529 -23.44 26.31 4.32
CA GLY A 529 -22.99 26.39 2.92
C GLY A 529 -21.48 26.26 2.71
N SER A 530 -20.70 25.91 3.74
CA SER A 530 -19.25 25.76 3.59
C SER A 530 -18.88 24.61 2.64
N GLY A 531 -18.37 24.96 1.46
CA GLY A 531 -17.87 24.01 0.45
C GLY A 531 -16.43 23.55 0.70
N GLY A 532 -15.81 24.03 1.78
CA GLY A 532 -14.42 23.73 2.15
C GLY A 532 -13.38 24.70 1.57
N ASP A 533 -13.78 25.64 0.71
CA ASP A 533 -12.88 26.69 0.21
C ASP A 533 -12.39 27.60 1.35
N GLU A 534 -13.26 27.92 2.32
CA GLU A 534 -12.90 28.70 3.49
C GLU A 534 -11.92 27.94 4.41
N LEU A 535 -12.09 26.62 4.52
CA LEU A 535 -11.12 25.76 5.21
C LEU A 535 -9.76 25.82 4.53
N LEU A 536 -9.72 25.75 3.18
CA LEU A 536 -8.46 25.83 2.45
C LEU A 536 -7.76 27.18 2.66
N LEU A 537 -8.50 28.28 2.64
CA LEU A 537 -7.97 29.62 2.89
C LEU A 537 -7.34 29.72 4.29
N ASP A 538 -8.05 29.25 5.32
CA ASP A 538 -7.52 29.21 6.69
C ASP A 538 -6.25 28.34 6.78
N LEU A 539 -6.24 27.16 6.14
CA LEU A 539 -5.08 26.28 6.12
C LEU A 539 -3.87 26.91 5.39
N GLN A 540 -4.11 27.66 4.31
CA GLN A 540 -3.06 28.35 3.56
C GLN A 540 -2.49 29.57 4.29
N ALA A 541 -3.27 30.18 5.19
CA ALA A 541 -2.81 31.29 6.03
C ALA A 541 -1.87 30.83 7.16
N LEU A 542 -1.92 29.54 7.53
CA LEU A 542 -1.13 28.97 8.61
C LEU A 542 0.34 28.75 8.21
N SER A 543 1.24 29.01 9.16
CA SER A 543 2.64 28.60 9.09
C SER A 543 2.92 27.37 9.95
N GLY A 544 4.04 26.69 9.69
CA GLY A 544 4.44 25.52 10.48
C GLY A 544 4.78 25.79 11.95
N LYS A 545 4.86 27.05 12.37
CA LYS A 545 4.96 27.43 13.79
C LYS A 545 3.59 27.56 14.46
N GLN A 546 2.53 27.64 13.67
CA GLN A 546 1.17 27.90 14.14
C GLN A 546 0.32 26.63 14.19
N ALA A 547 0.56 25.70 13.29
CA ALA A 547 -0.18 24.46 13.22
C ALA A 547 0.63 23.29 12.66
N ALA A 548 0.11 22.08 12.89
CA ALA A 548 0.48 20.84 12.25
C ALA A 548 -0.77 20.11 11.75
N LEU A 549 -0.63 19.28 10.72
CA LEU A 549 -1.74 18.68 9.98
C LEU A 549 -1.54 17.17 9.78
N ALA A 550 -2.56 16.37 10.09
CA ALA A 550 -2.66 14.98 9.65
C ALA A 550 -3.85 14.82 8.70
N ILE A 551 -3.68 14.00 7.66
CA ILE A 551 -4.73 13.62 6.72
C ILE A 551 -4.73 12.11 6.66
N VAL A 552 -5.88 11.49 6.96
CA VAL A 552 -6.03 10.04 6.99
C VAL A 552 -7.16 9.65 6.04
N PRO A 553 -6.87 9.03 4.89
CA PRO A 553 -7.90 8.49 4.00
C PRO A 553 -8.54 7.26 4.65
N PHE A 554 -9.84 7.10 4.46
CA PHE A 554 -10.58 5.90 4.83
C PHE A 554 -11.77 5.70 3.90
N THR A 555 -12.26 4.45 3.81
CA THR A 555 -13.46 4.15 3.03
C THR A 555 -14.61 3.93 3.99
N SER A 556 -15.73 4.61 3.74
CA SER A 556 -17.01 4.35 4.38
C SER A 556 -18.00 3.81 3.35
N VAL A 557 -18.80 2.81 3.74
CA VAL A 557 -19.79 2.19 2.85
C VAL A 557 -21.14 2.10 3.54
N ARG A 558 -22.21 2.20 2.75
CA ARG A 558 -23.55 1.90 3.25
C ARG A 558 -23.65 0.41 3.59
N THR A 559 -24.32 0.06 4.68
CA THR A 559 -24.67 -1.34 4.93
C THR A 559 -25.65 -1.76 3.85
N THR A 560 -25.21 -2.59 2.90
CA THR A 560 -26.14 -3.23 1.97
C THR A 560 -26.96 -4.21 2.79
N GLY A 561 -28.24 -3.89 3.01
CA GLY A 561 -29.18 -4.85 3.58
C GLY A 561 -29.07 -6.15 2.81
N GLY A 562 -28.80 -7.25 3.53
CA GLY A 562 -28.58 -8.55 2.93
C GLY A 562 -29.73 -8.96 2.02
N HIS A 563 -29.37 -9.52 0.87
CA HIS A 563 -30.19 -10.45 0.14
C HIS A 563 -29.46 -11.78 0.04
#